data_AF-A0A3A5VSI6-F1
#
_entry.id   AF-A0A3A5VSI6-F1
#
_cell.length_a   1.000
_cell.length_b   1.000
_cell.length_c   1.000
_cell.angle_alpha   90.00
_cell.angle_beta   90.00
_cell.angle_gamma   90.00
#
_symmetry.space_group_name_H-M   'P 1'
#
loop_
_entity.id
_entity.type
_entity.pdbx_description
1 polymer ?
#
loop_
_entity_poly.entity_id
_entity_poly.type
_entity_poly.pdbx_seq_one_letter_code
_entity_poly.pdbx_strand_id
1 'polypeptide(L)'
;MAGGWRGLLREESEHQWLAIAVFFLFILVGAFALEGTQHFVGDTLKPLDAQHNGGLVLDVEYHEGNSSYTALVYSPGAGYHFFTEHVDDGTTSVIYTPESNDLGRDVNFVKSMPDGEIVFSVSDNQLIGLQSNLMVSYEYSTNNGVFGILDVAEQTTDGVTQRLLLTQEGQNKSFRGVSSLIPTPAMSMTAGIQWHSVEAHSAGMWLAIGSHSTTAGGDGSSPASPQTRAALGWIDWDGTETTPVLSRLDVVTYPGQFHTISTLPTGLV
;
A
#
# COMPACT_ATOMS: atom_id res chain seq x y z
N MET A 1 29.42 23.38 -65.16
CA MET A 1 28.85 23.68 -63.83
C MET A 1 28.11 22.45 -63.28
N ALA A 2 28.83 21.39 -62.86
CA ALA A 2 28.23 20.17 -62.28
C ALA A 2 29.01 19.61 -61.07
N GLY A 3 30.14 20.23 -60.69
CA GLY A 3 30.99 19.76 -59.58
C GLY A 3 30.56 20.28 -58.20
N GLY A 4 29.92 21.45 -58.11
CA GLY A 4 29.60 22.08 -56.82
C GLY A 4 28.43 21.42 -56.07
N TRP A 5 27.45 20.86 -56.78
CA TRP A 5 26.26 20.25 -56.17
C TRP A 5 26.55 18.86 -55.57
N ARG A 6 27.53 18.13 -56.12
CA ARG A 6 27.98 16.85 -55.56
C ARG A 6 28.77 16.99 -54.25
N GLY A 7 29.41 18.13 -54.02
CA GLY A 7 30.09 18.43 -52.75
C GLY A 7 29.10 18.75 -51.64
N LEU A 8 28.15 19.66 -51.92
CA LEU A 8 27.12 20.08 -50.96
C LEU A 8 26.18 18.93 -50.55
N LEU A 9 25.77 18.06 -51.48
CA LEU A 9 24.95 16.88 -51.16
C LEU A 9 25.71 15.84 -50.33
N ARG A 10 27.05 15.83 -50.39
CA ARG A 10 27.87 14.90 -49.61
C ARG A 10 28.01 15.39 -48.17
N GLU A 11 28.24 16.69 -47.97
CA GLU A 11 28.23 17.34 -46.65
C GLU A 11 26.86 17.25 -45.95
N GLU A 12 25.73 17.48 -46.63
CA GLU A 12 24.40 17.33 -46.02
C GLU A 12 24.10 15.88 -45.60
N SER A 13 24.48 14.91 -46.43
CA SER A 13 24.26 13.49 -46.10
C SER A 13 25.11 13.02 -44.92
N GLU A 14 26.34 13.53 -44.78
CA GLU A 14 27.24 13.16 -43.68
C GLU A 14 26.73 13.69 -42.34
N HIS A 15 26.16 14.91 -42.33
CA HIS A 15 25.48 15.44 -41.15
C HIS A 15 24.18 14.69 -40.81
N GLN A 16 23.44 14.20 -41.81
CA GLN A 16 22.26 13.37 -41.57
C GLN A 16 22.63 11.98 -41.02
N TRP A 17 23.68 11.34 -41.54
CA TRP A 17 24.16 10.05 -41.00
C TRP A 17 24.72 10.20 -39.59
N LEU A 18 25.40 11.32 -39.28
CA LEU A 18 25.86 11.63 -37.93
C LEU A 18 24.67 11.84 -36.98
N ALA A 19 23.65 12.58 -37.39
CA ALA A 19 22.44 12.80 -36.58
C ALA A 19 21.69 11.49 -36.29
N ILE A 20 21.58 10.60 -37.28
CA ILE A 20 20.98 9.27 -37.11
C ILE A 20 21.80 8.43 -36.13
N ALA A 21 23.13 8.43 -36.24
CA ALA A 21 24.00 7.68 -35.33
C ALA A 21 23.89 8.18 -33.87
N VAL A 22 23.86 9.50 -33.67
CA VAL A 22 23.68 10.11 -32.34
C VAL A 22 22.30 9.80 -31.78
N PHE A 23 21.25 9.83 -32.61
CA PHE A 23 19.90 9.46 -32.20
C PHE A 23 19.80 7.99 -31.77
N PHE A 24 20.41 7.06 -32.51
CA PHE A 24 20.48 5.65 -32.13
C PHE A 24 21.25 5.43 -30.83
N LEU A 25 22.36 6.14 -30.63
CA LEU A 25 23.10 6.10 -29.37
C LEU A 25 22.23 6.58 -28.20
N PHE A 26 21.46 7.65 -28.39
CA PHE A 26 20.56 8.18 -27.37
C PHE A 26 19.41 7.21 -27.05
N ILE A 27 18.87 6.51 -28.05
CA ILE A 27 17.89 5.44 -27.84
C ILE A 27 18.49 4.28 -27.04
N LEU A 28 19.71 3.84 -27.36
CA LEU A 28 20.35 2.73 -26.64
C LEU A 28 20.68 3.11 -25.19
N VAL A 29 21.17 4.32 -24.96
CA VAL A 29 21.40 4.84 -23.60
C VAL A 29 20.09 5.02 -22.86
N GLY A 30 19.05 5.51 -23.53
CA GLY A 30 17.69 5.64 -22.96
C GLY A 30 17.07 4.29 -22.61
N ALA A 31 17.23 3.28 -23.47
CA ALA A 31 16.77 1.91 -23.21
C ALA A 31 17.50 1.30 -22.01
N PHE A 32 18.82 1.44 -21.94
CA PHE A 32 19.62 0.96 -20.81
C PHE A 32 19.29 1.69 -19.50
N ALA A 33 19.04 3.00 -19.57
CA ALA A 33 18.61 3.79 -18.42
C ALA A 33 17.20 3.39 -17.94
N LEU A 34 16.28 3.11 -18.86
CA LEU A 34 14.93 2.64 -18.52
C LEU A 34 14.96 1.24 -17.90
N GLU A 35 15.78 0.33 -18.44
CA GLU A 35 15.99 -1.01 -17.89
C GLU A 35 16.57 -0.94 -16.46
N GLY A 36 17.51 -0.02 -16.21
CA GLY A 36 18.04 0.24 -14.87
C GLY A 36 17.02 0.81 -13.87
N THR A 37 15.94 1.44 -14.34
CA THR A 37 14.84 1.96 -13.49
C THR A 37 13.71 0.97 -13.24
N GLN A 38 13.76 -0.23 -13.84
CA GLN A 38 12.78 -1.30 -13.55
C GLN A 38 13.05 -2.03 -12.23
N HIS A 39 14.13 -1.66 -11.52
CA HIS A 39 14.54 -2.34 -10.31
C HIS A 39 14.10 -1.55 -9.07
N PHE A 40 13.24 -2.19 -8.28
CA PHE A 40 12.79 -1.70 -7.00
C PHE A 40 13.99 -1.49 -6.06
N VAL A 41 13.96 -0.39 -5.31
CA VAL A 41 14.90 -0.18 -4.21
C VAL A 41 14.56 -1.18 -3.11
N GLY A 42 15.45 -2.14 -2.83
CA GLY A 42 15.27 -3.14 -1.76
C GLY A 42 15.40 -4.60 -2.20
N ASP A 43 15.42 -4.89 -3.51
CA ASP A 43 15.66 -6.23 -4.03
C ASP A 43 17.18 -6.49 -4.19
N THR A 44 17.66 -7.62 -3.70
CA THR A 44 19.07 -8.03 -3.87
C THR A 44 19.34 -8.37 -5.34
N LEU A 45 20.43 -7.82 -5.89
CA LEU A 45 20.97 -8.13 -7.22
C LEU A 45 21.39 -9.61 -7.32
N LYS A 46 20.44 -10.53 -7.46
CA LYS A 46 20.64 -11.91 -7.89
C LYS A 46 19.79 -12.19 -9.14
N PRO A 47 20.26 -13.06 -10.06
CA PRO A 47 19.45 -13.49 -11.21
C PRO A 47 18.10 -14.08 -10.73
N LEU A 48 17.01 -13.61 -11.33
CA LEU A 48 15.61 -13.82 -10.93
C LEU A 48 15.14 -15.27 -11.06
N ASP A 49 15.04 -15.98 -9.92
CA ASP A 49 14.12 -17.12 -9.72
C ASP A 49 12.95 -16.72 -8.79
N ALA A 50 12.78 -15.44 -8.47
CA ALA A 50 11.73 -14.96 -7.58
C ALA A 50 10.34 -15.25 -8.16
N GLN A 51 9.42 -15.73 -7.33
CA GLN A 51 8.17 -16.33 -7.81
C GLN A 51 7.21 -15.30 -8.45
N HIS A 52 7.43 -14.01 -8.20
CA HIS A 52 6.69 -12.91 -8.79
C HIS A 52 7.14 -12.54 -10.22
N ASN A 53 8.17 -13.19 -10.78
CA ASN A 53 8.70 -12.86 -12.10
C ASN A 53 7.64 -13.00 -13.21
N GLY A 54 7.36 -11.90 -13.91
CA GLY A 54 6.31 -11.81 -14.94
C GLY A 54 4.91 -11.47 -14.42
N GLY A 55 4.72 -11.35 -13.10
CA GLY A 55 3.50 -10.89 -12.45
C GLY A 55 3.55 -9.41 -12.03
N LEU A 56 2.37 -8.82 -11.84
CA LEU A 56 2.21 -7.50 -11.22
C LEU A 56 2.13 -7.66 -9.70
N VAL A 57 3.14 -7.16 -8.99
CA VAL A 57 3.12 -7.10 -7.52
C VAL A 57 2.12 -6.03 -7.10
N LEU A 58 1.13 -6.42 -6.29
CA LEU A 58 0.08 -5.54 -5.78
C LEU A 58 0.38 -5.07 -4.36
N ASP A 59 0.92 -5.96 -3.53
CA ASP A 59 1.33 -5.67 -2.16
C ASP A 59 2.51 -6.56 -1.76
N VAL A 60 3.39 -6.03 -0.91
CA VAL A 60 4.54 -6.76 -0.37
C VAL A 60 4.86 -6.27 1.03
N GLU A 61 4.97 -7.23 1.94
CA GLU A 61 5.34 -6.98 3.32
C GLU A 61 6.59 -7.78 3.67
N TYR A 62 7.59 -7.12 4.23
CA TYR A 62 8.86 -7.75 4.59
C TYR A 62 8.83 -8.19 6.05
N HIS A 63 9.30 -9.40 6.32
CA HIS A 63 9.34 -9.89 7.68
C HIS A 63 10.63 -9.41 8.35
N GLU A 64 10.52 -8.55 9.36
CA GLU A 64 11.71 -8.10 10.08
C GLU A 64 12.39 -9.27 10.81
N GLY A 65 13.72 -9.40 10.63
CA GLY A 65 14.53 -10.40 11.35
C GLY A 65 14.52 -11.82 10.75
N ASN A 66 13.76 -12.06 9.67
CA ASN A 66 13.79 -13.29 8.89
C ASN A 66 13.86 -12.90 7.41
N SER A 67 14.82 -13.41 6.64
CA SER A 67 14.98 -13.09 5.23
C SER A 67 13.84 -13.69 4.39
N SER A 68 12.66 -13.10 4.54
CA SER A 68 11.40 -13.57 3.96
C SER A 68 10.45 -12.40 3.75
N TYR A 69 9.55 -12.54 2.79
CA TYR A 69 8.53 -11.54 2.48
C TYR A 69 7.22 -12.24 2.11
N THR A 70 6.10 -11.57 2.38
CA THR A 70 4.77 -12.00 1.96
C THR A 70 4.30 -11.08 0.85
N ALA A 71 3.88 -11.64 -0.28
CA ALA A 71 3.51 -10.87 -1.46
C ALA A 71 2.17 -11.31 -2.05
N LEU A 72 1.39 -10.31 -2.48
CA LEU A 72 0.22 -10.48 -3.32
C LEU A 72 0.59 -10.10 -4.76
N VAL A 73 0.46 -11.06 -5.67
CA VAL A 73 0.90 -10.92 -7.06
C VAL A 73 -0.23 -11.30 -8.01
N TYR A 74 -0.49 -10.46 -9.00
CA TYR A 74 -1.39 -10.76 -10.10
C TYR A 74 -0.61 -11.19 -11.35
N SER A 75 -0.81 -12.43 -11.80
CA SER A 75 -0.20 -12.97 -13.01
C SER A 75 -1.20 -12.96 -14.17
N PRO A 76 -0.97 -12.19 -15.24
CA PRO A 76 -1.85 -12.20 -16.41
C PRO A 76 -2.00 -13.60 -17.00
N GLY A 77 -3.22 -14.13 -17.00
CA GLY A 77 -3.52 -15.48 -17.50
C GLY A 77 -3.55 -16.59 -16.44
N ALA A 78 -3.13 -16.32 -15.20
CA ALA A 78 -3.26 -17.25 -14.08
C ALA A 78 -4.22 -16.71 -13.00
N GLY A 79 -4.04 -15.46 -12.55
CA GLY A 79 -4.86 -14.84 -11.51
C GLY A 79 -4.03 -14.30 -10.34
N TYR A 80 -4.65 -14.22 -9.16
CA TYR A 80 -4.03 -13.71 -7.93
C TYR A 80 -3.34 -14.83 -7.15
N HIS A 81 -2.06 -14.63 -6.86
CA HIS A 81 -1.23 -15.51 -6.04
C HIS A 81 -0.86 -14.77 -4.76
N PHE A 82 -1.00 -15.43 -3.61
CA PHE A 82 -0.61 -14.89 -2.31
C PHE A 82 0.27 -15.90 -1.60
N PHE A 83 1.49 -15.51 -1.26
CA PHE A 83 2.50 -16.43 -0.73
C PHE A 83 3.55 -15.71 0.12
N THR A 84 4.22 -16.49 0.96
CA THR A 84 5.44 -16.09 1.65
C THR A 84 6.64 -16.77 1.01
N GLU A 85 7.64 -16.01 0.58
CA GLU A 85 8.93 -16.53 0.07
C GLU A 85 10.01 -16.36 1.14
N HIS A 86 10.78 -17.43 1.38
CA HIS A 86 11.95 -17.42 2.25
C HIS A 86 13.20 -17.36 1.37
N VAL A 87 13.88 -16.21 1.39
CA VAL A 87 14.99 -15.88 0.50
C VAL A 87 16.23 -16.75 0.77
N ASP A 88 16.42 -17.17 2.01
CA ASP A 88 17.61 -17.92 2.43
C ASP A 88 17.66 -19.34 1.86
N ASP A 89 16.52 -20.03 1.79
CA ASP A 89 16.41 -21.41 1.32
C ASP A 89 15.59 -21.57 0.02
N GLY A 90 15.01 -20.47 -0.48
CA GLY A 90 14.19 -20.44 -1.69
C GLY A 90 12.84 -21.13 -1.54
N THR A 91 12.41 -21.42 -0.31
CA THR A 91 11.13 -22.10 -0.08
C THR A 91 9.96 -21.11 -0.11
N THR A 92 8.86 -21.55 -0.70
CA THR A 92 7.61 -20.78 -0.77
C THR A 92 6.52 -21.45 0.05
N SER A 93 5.90 -20.70 0.95
CA SER A 93 4.66 -21.07 1.62
C SER A 93 3.48 -20.41 0.90
N VAL A 94 2.69 -21.23 0.21
CA VAL A 94 1.55 -20.76 -0.57
C VAL A 94 0.34 -20.55 0.34
N ILE A 95 -0.27 -19.36 0.28
CA ILE A 95 -1.45 -19.00 1.05
C ILE A 95 -2.70 -19.11 0.16
N TYR A 96 -2.71 -18.42 -0.98
CA TYR A 96 -3.77 -18.48 -1.99
C TYR A 96 -3.23 -18.68 -3.40
N THR A 97 -3.92 -19.51 -4.18
CA THR A 97 -3.66 -19.64 -5.62
C THR A 97 -4.97 -19.72 -6.39
N PRO A 98 -5.01 -19.24 -7.65
CA PRO A 98 -6.22 -19.27 -8.46
C PRO A 98 -6.78 -20.70 -8.67
N GLU A 99 -5.93 -21.72 -8.65
CA GLU A 99 -6.30 -23.10 -8.92
C GLU A 99 -6.88 -23.84 -7.71
N SER A 100 -6.46 -23.46 -6.49
CA SER A 100 -6.79 -24.17 -5.26
C SER A 100 -7.68 -23.38 -4.31
N ASN A 101 -7.41 -22.08 -4.20
CA ASN A 101 -8.09 -21.17 -3.29
C ASN A 101 -7.97 -19.72 -3.81
N ASP A 102 -8.92 -19.33 -4.64
CA ASP A 102 -8.93 -18.07 -5.41
C ASP A 102 -9.40 -16.85 -4.57
N LEU A 103 -9.05 -16.84 -3.28
CA LEU A 103 -9.34 -15.72 -2.37
C LEU A 103 -8.30 -14.59 -2.45
N GLY A 104 -7.21 -14.79 -3.21
CA GLY A 104 -6.19 -13.76 -3.41
C GLY A 104 -6.74 -12.45 -4.01
N ARG A 105 -7.82 -12.53 -4.80
CA ARG A 105 -8.49 -11.35 -5.37
C ARG A 105 -9.24 -10.50 -4.33
N ASP A 106 -9.60 -11.11 -3.21
CA ASP A 106 -10.45 -10.52 -2.18
C ASP A 106 -9.61 -9.95 -1.02
N VAL A 107 -8.28 -10.08 -1.08
CA VAL A 107 -7.35 -9.50 -0.10
C VAL A 107 -7.43 -7.97 -0.18
N ASN A 108 -7.89 -7.35 0.91
CA ASN A 108 -8.07 -5.89 0.98
C ASN A 108 -6.77 -5.12 1.27
N PHE A 109 -5.89 -5.71 2.07
CA PHE A 109 -4.59 -5.15 2.47
C PHE A 109 -3.69 -6.27 3.01
N VAL A 110 -2.37 -6.05 3.03
CA VAL A 110 -1.40 -6.88 3.73
C VAL A 110 -0.57 -5.97 4.64
N LYS A 111 -0.37 -6.36 5.90
CA LYS A 111 0.40 -5.54 6.85
C LYS A 111 1.11 -6.35 7.91
N SER A 112 2.33 -5.95 8.28
CA SER A 112 3.04 -6.53 9.42
C SER A 112 2.67 -5.85 10.73
N MET A 113 2.36 -6.65 11.75
CA MET A 113 2.14 -6.21 13.12
C MET A 113 3.45 -6.19 13.91
N PRO A 114 3.54 -5.44 15.02
CA PRO A 114 4.79 -5.30 15.79
C PRO A 114 5.38 -6.60 16.35
N ASP A 115 4.58 -7.65 16.50
CA ASP A 115 5.03 -8.98 16.94
C ASP A 115 5.50 -9.89 15.79
N GLY A 116 5.47 -9.39 14.54
CA GLY A 116 5.82 -10.11 13.33
C GLY A 116 4.67 -10.92 12.71
N GLU A 117 3.45 -10.88 13.26
CA GLU A 117 2.26 -11.43 12.59
C GLU A 117 1.97 -10.63 11.30
N ILE A 118 1.76 -11.32 10.18
CA ILE A 118 1.24 -10.67 8.97
C ILE A 118 -0.27 -10.78 8.96
N VAL A 119 -0.95 -9.65 8.91
CA VAL A 119 -2.40 -9.59 8.93
C VAL A 119 -2.96 -9.10 7.60
N PHE A 120 -4.10 -9.67 7.21
CA PHE A 120 -4.84 -9.30 6.01
C PHE A 120 -6.33 -9.63 6.20
N SER A 121 -7.19 -9.12 5.33
CA SER A 121 -8.63 -9.40 5.36
C SER A 121 -9.13 -9.80 3.97
N VAL A 122 -9.98 -10.83 3.92
CA VAL A 122 -10.63 -11.32 2.69
C VAL A 122 -12.16 -11.32 2.77
N SER A 123 -12.72 -11.02 3.94
CA SER A 123 -14.17 -11.02 4.15
C SER A 123 -14.58 -10.03 5.26
N ASP A 124 -15.86 -9.67 5.27
CA ASP A 124 -16.40 -8.75 6.27
C ASP A 124 -16.24 -9.30 7.69
N ASN A 125 -15.94 -8.41 8.63
CA ASN A 125 -15.72 -8.73 10.05
C ASN A 125 -14.63 -9.78 10.33
N GLN A 126 -13.76 -10.07 9.37
CA GLN A 126 -12.72 -11.08 9.53
C GLN A 126 -11.34 -10.48 9.28
N LEU A 127 -10.43 -10.74 10.21
CA LEU A 127 -9.01 -10.53 10.02
C LEU A 127 -8.30 -11.89 10.08
N ILE A 128 -7.35 -12.11 9.18
CA ILE A 128 -6.54 -13.33 9.14
C ILE A 128 -5.10 -12.94 9.47
N GLY A 129 -4.52 -13.62 10.44
CA GLY A 129 -3.12 -13.51 10.81
C GLY A 129 -2.29 -14.70 10.32
N LEU A 130 -1.06 -14.43 9.91
CA LEU A 130 -0.05 -15.43 9.55
C LEU A 130 1.11 -15.31 10.52
N GLN A 131 1.36 -16.38 11.25
CA GLN A 131 2.50 -16.46 12.16
C GLN A 131 3.14 -17.84 12.05
N SER A 132 4.43 -17.88 11.66
CA SER A 132 5.19 -19.14 11.53
C SER A 132 4.48 -20.21 10.69
N ASN A 133 3.94 -19.81 9.52
CA ASN A 133 3.13 -20.65 8.61
C ASN A 133 1.78 -21.14 9.16
N LEU A 134 1.36 -20.70 10.34
CA LEU A 134 0.01 -20.92 10.84
C LEU A 134 -0.89 -19.76 10.44
N MET A 135 -2.06 -20.08 9.88
CA MET A 135 -3.11 -19.12 9.59
C MET A 135 -4.13 -19.12 10.74
N VAL A 136 -4.35 -17.96 11.35
CA VAL A 136 -5.28 -17.74 12.45
C VAL A 136 -6.39 -16.81 11.98
N SER A 137 -7.64 -17.21 12.12
CA SER A 137 -8.79 -16.34 11.82
C SER A 137 -9.29 -15.65 13.09
N TYR A 138 -9.44 -14.33 13.02
CA TYR A 138 -10.07 -13.48 14.02
C TYR A 138 -11.45 -13.07 13.50
N GLU A 139 -12.48 -13.81 13.91
CA GLU A 139 -13.88 -13.50 13.58
C GLU A 139 -14.43 -12.46 14.56
N TYR A 140 -14.75 -11.28 14.06
CA TYR A 140 -15.31 -10.20 14.87
C TYR A 140 -16.83 -10.28 14.95
N SER A 141 -17.35 -9.97 16.13
CA SER A 141 -18.80 -9.93 16.37
C SER A 141 -19.51 -8.95 15.42
N THR A 142 -20.67 -9.36 14.91
CA THR A 142 -21.54 -8.54 14.06
C THR A 142 -22.52 -7.66 14.85
N ASN A 143 -22.43 -7.66 16.19
CA ASN A 143 -23.34 -6.90 17.06
C ASN A 143 -23.35 -5.39 16.76
N ASN A 144 -22.21 -4.84 16.33
CA ASN A 144 -22.06 -3.43 15.95
C ASN A 144 -22.06 -3.22 14.42
N GLY A 145 -22.58 -4.19 13.67
CA GLY A 145 -22.74 -4.13 12.22
C GLY A 145 -21.81 -5.08 11.45
N VAL A 146 -22.06 -5.15 10.15
CA VAL A 146 -21.22 -5.85 9.18
C VAL A 146 -20.39 -4.81 8.43
N PHE A 147 -19.07 -5.02 8.35
CA PHE A 147 -18.13 -4.06 7.79
C PHE A 147 -16.90 -4.77 7.18
N GLY A 148 -16.37 -4.20 6.10
CA GLY A 148 -15.07 -4.59 5.56
C GLY A 148 -13.93 -3.97 6.36
N ILE A 149 -12.80 -4.66 6.45
CA ILE A 149 -11.56 -4.15 7.07
C ILE A 149 -10.59 -3.75 5.96
N LEU A 150 -10.10 -2.51 6.03
CA LEU A 150 -9.28 -1.90 4.98
C LEU A 150 -7.84 -1.63 5.43
N ASP A 151 -7.60 -1.49 6.73
CA ASP A 151 -6.28 -1.39 7.37
C ASP A 151 -6.44 -1.70 8.86
N VAL A 152 -5.34 -1.98 9.54
CA VAL A 152 -5.27 -2.24 10.99
C VAL A 152 -4.00 -1.66 11.58
N ALA A 153 -4.10 -1.16 12.80
CA ALA A 153 -2.95 -0.82 13.63
C ALA A 153 -3.03 -1.58 14.95
N GLU A 154 -1.86 -1.96 15.45
CA GLU A 154 -1.72 -2.62 16.74
C GLU A 154 -0.88 -1.82 17.72
N GLN A 155 -1.30 -1.88 18.97
CA GLN A 155 -0.52 -1.38 20.09
C GLN A 155 -0.64 -2.34 21.26
N THR A 156 0.50 -2.74 21.81
CA THR A 156 0.54 -3.52 23.05
C THR A 156 0.83 -2.61 24.22
N THR A 157 -0.16 -2.45 25.11
CA THR A 157 -0.02 -1.68 26.36
C THR A 157 -0.24 -2.64 27.53
N ASP A 158 0.70 -2.69 28.47
CA ASP A 158 0.65 -3.56 29.66
C ASP A 158 0.35 -5.05 29.36
N GLY A 159 0.87 -5.54 28.22
CA GLY A 159 0.69 -6.94 27.79
C GLY A 159 -0.65 -7.23 27.14
N VAL A 160 -1.49 -6.22 26.89
CA VAL A 160 -2.75 -6.33 26.16
C VAL A 160 -2.56 -5.72 24.77
N THR A 161 -2.73 -6.53 23.73
CA THR A 161 -2.75 -6.06 22.33
C THR A 161 -4.10 -5.43 22.03
N GLN A 162 -4.07 -4.18 21.61
CA GLN A 162 -5.21 -3.40 21.17
C GLN A 162 -5.14 -3.26 19.65
N ARG A 163 -6.28 -3.42 18.97
CA ARG A 163 -6.38 -3.25 17.51
C ARG A 163 -7.34 -2.13 17.18
N LEU A 164 -6.88 -1.17 16.39
CA LEU A 164 -7.72 -0.16 15.75
C LEU A 164 -7.85 -0.52 14.27
N LEU A 165 -9.08 -0.71 13.80
CA LEU A 165 -9.41 -1.07 12.43
C LEU A 165 -9.83 0.17 11.65
N LEU A 166 -9.32 0.33 10.44
CA LEU A 166 -9.94 1.17 9.41
C LEU A 166 -11.00 0.33 8.69
N THR A 167 -12.25 0.78 8.69
CA THR A 167 -13.39 -0.01 8.24
C THR A 167 -14.20 0.68 7.15
N GLN A 168 -14.80 -0.13 6.27
CA GLN A 168 -15.77 0.32 5.27
C GLN A 168 -17.18 0.37 5.89
N GLU A 169 -17.69 1.58 6.11
CA GLU A 169 -19.00 1.88 6.70
C GLU A 169 -19.97 2.37 5.61
N GLY A 170 -20.53 1.43 4.85
CA GLY A 170 -21.40 1.75 3.72
C GLY A 170 -20.62 2.34 2.55
N GLN A 171 -20.76 3.66 2.30
CA GLN A 171 -20.03 4.37 1.24
C GLN A 171 -18.81 5.15 1.75
N ASN A 172 -18.59 5.16 3.05
CA ASN A 172 -17.56 5.95 3.69
C ASN A 172 -16.63 5.06 4.52
N LYS A 173 -15.48 5.60 4.93
CA LYS A 173 -14.52 4.90 5.78
C LYS A 173 -14.49 5.51 7.18
N SER A 174 -14.35 4.68 8.21
CA SER A 174 -14.23 5.12 9.60
C SER A 174 -13.35 4.17 10.40
N PHE A 175 -13.31 4.35 11.73
CA PHE A 175 -12.49 3.53 12.61
C PHE A 175 -13.33 2.80 13.65
N ARG A 176 -12.89 1.59 14.00
CA ARG A 176 -13.44 0.77 15.10
C ARG A 176 -12.31 0.24 15.95
N GLY A 177 -12.44 0.38 17.25
CA GLY A 177 -11.60 -0.34 18.19
C GLY A 177 -12.06 -1.79 18.31
N VAL A 178 -11.17 -2.71 18.68
CA VAL A 178 -11.53 -4.09 19.00
C VAL A 178 -11.13 -4.42 20.43
N SER A 179 -12.11 -4.85 21.22
CA SER A 179 -11.88 -5.42 22.56
C SER A 179 -12.48 -6.83 22.60
N SER A 180 -11.67 -7.85 22.90
CA SER A 180 -12.11 -9.24 23.03
C SER A 180 -12.93 -9.77 21.84
N LEU A 181 -12.48 -9.49 20.61
CA LEU A 181 -13.16 -9.81 19.34
C LEU A 181 -14.52 -9.11 19.14
N ILE A 182 -14.86 -8.14 20.01
CA ILE A 182 -16.05 -7.31 19.87
C ILE A 182 -15.59 -5.94 19.36
N PRO A 183 -15.92 -5.59 18.10
CA PRO A 183 -15.60 -4.27 17.58
C PRO A 183 -16.52 -3.23 18.24
N THR A 184 -16.01 -2.03 18.51
CA THR A 184 -16.82 -0.89 18.96
C THR A 184 -17.78 -0.46 17.84
N PRO A 185 -18.79 0.39 18.13
CA PRO A 185 -19.43 1.18 17.08
C PRO A 185 -18.40 1.99 16.29
N ALA A 186 -18.69 2.29 15.02
CA ALA A 186 -17.82 3.11 14.19
C ALA A 186 -17.70 4.54 14.75
N MET A 187 -16.49 5.10 14.68
CA MET A 187 -16.25 6.51 14.96
C MET A 187 -17.14 7.40 14.07
N SER A 188 -17.52 8.56 14.59
CA SER A 188 -18.29 9.55 13.81
C SER A 188 -17.52 9.99 12.56
N MET A 189 -18.23 10.09 11.43
CA MET A 189 -17.62 10.41 10.15
C MET A 189 -17.10 11.84 10.15
N THR A 190 -15.97 12.06 9.47
CA THR A 190 -15.43 13.40 9.25
C THR A 190 -15.79 13.87 7.85
N ALA A 191 -16.56 14.96 7.76
CA ALA A 191 -17.04 15.46 6.48
C ALA A 191 -15.88 15.80 5.54
N GLY A 192 -15.96 15.32 4.29
CA GLY A 192 -14.96 15.57 3.26
C GLY A 192 -13.66 14.78 3.38
N ILE A 193 -13.51 13.92 4.40
CA ILE A 193 -12.32 13.09 4.58
C ILE A 193 -12.58 11.65 4.15
N GLN A 194 -11.66 11.11 3.36
CA GLN A 194 -11.54 9.68 3.06
C GLN A 194 -10.25 9.16 3.68
N TRP A 195 -10.37 8.28 4.67
CA TRP A 195 -9.23 7.69 5.36
C TRP A 195 -8.58 6.58 4.54
N HIS A 196 -7.26 6.45 4.64
CA HIS A 196 -6.49 5.50 3.83
C HIS A 196 -5.68 4.53 4.66
N SER A 197 -5.13 4.98 5.80
CA SER A 197 -4.32 4.14 6.67
C SER A 197 -4.34 4.63 8.12
N VAL A 198 -3.99 3.73 9.03
CA VAL A 198 -3.88 3.97 10.47
C VAL A 198 -2.60 3.35 11.03
N GLU A 199 -1.97 4.04 11.98
CA GLU A 199 -0.82 3.58 12.73
C GLU A 199 -0.94 3.87 14.22
N ALA A 200 -0.32 3.03 15.04
CA ALA A 200 -0.20 3.28 16.47
C ALA A 200 0.84 4.40 16.71
N HIS A 201 0.49 5.40 17.52
CA HIS A 201 1.41 6.50 17.83
C HIS A 201 1.99 6.38 19.23
N SER A 202 1.14 6.33 20.24
CA SER A 202 1.53 6.21 21.66
C SER A 202 0.34 5.65 22.45
N ALA A 203 0.53 5.23 23.71
CA ALA A 203 -0.53 4.58 24.47
C ALA A 203 -1.84 5.39 24.41
N GLY A 204 -2.90 4.76 23.90
CA GLY A 204 -4.23 5.36 23.77
C GLY A 204 -4.40 6.36 22.61
N MET A 205 -3.39 6.51 21.74
CA MET A 205 -3.36 7.46 20.64
C MET A 205 -2.92 6.81 19.34
N TRP A 206 -3.68 7.08 18.30
CA TRP A 206 -3.52 6.51 16.97
C TRP A 206 -3.47 7.63 15.93
N LEU A 207 -2.71 7.41 14.87
CA LEU A 207 -2.56 8.36 13.78
C LEU A 207 -3.25 7.79 12.54
N ALA A 208 -4.00 8.62 11.83
CA ALA A 208 -4.63 8.23 10.57
C ALA A 208 -4.26 9.22 9.48
N ILE A 209 -4.00 8.71 8.27
CA ILE A 209 -3.85 9.54 7.08
C ILE A 209 -5.04 9.38 6.16
N GLY A 210 -5.40 10.46 5.49
CA GLY A 210 -6.51 10.49 4.57
C GLY A 210 -6.33 11.55 3.49
N SER A 211 -7.34 11.64 2.64
CA SER A 211 -7.49 12.71 1.66
C SER A 211 -8.74 13.52 1.97
N HIS A 212 -8.59 14.84 1.99
CA HIS A 212 -9.69 15.77 2.02
C HIS A 212 -10.08 16.18 0.59
N SER A 213 -11.36 16.06 0.28
CA SER A 213 -11.96 16.63 -0.93
C SER A 213 -13.20 17.44 -0.57
N THR A 214 -13.27 18.67 -1.07
CA THR A 214 -14.48 19.49 -0.98
C THR A 214 -15.34 19.30 -2.21
N THR A 215 -16.64 19.52 -2.05
CA THR A 215 -17.52 19.74 -3.19
C THR A 215 -16.97 20.90 -4.04
N ALA A 216 -16.94 20.67 -5.34
CA ALA A 216 -16.58 21.63 -6.38
C ALA A 216 -17.03 23.07 -6.06
N GLY A 217 -16.07 23.99 -5.95
CA GLY A 217 -16.33 25.42 -5.70
C GLY A 217 -16.41 25.84 -4.23
N GLY A 218 -16.42 24.90 -3.26
CA GLY A 218 -16.46 25.21 -1.83
C GLY A 218 -15.15 25.75 -1.25
N ASP A 219 -14.01 25.42 -1.88
CA ASP A 219 -12.66 25.81 -1.46
C ASP A 219 -11.93 26.67 -2.51
N GLY A 220 -12.67 27.16 -3.52
CA GLY A 220 -12.13 27.85 -4.68
C GLY A 220 -11.57 26.93 -5.78
N SER A 221 -11.64 25.60 -5.62
CA SER A 221 -11.25 24.67 -6.68
C SER A 221 -12.27 24.67 -7.83
N SER A 222 -11.78 24.48 -9.04
CA SER A 222 -12.66 24.33 -10.21
C SER A 222 -13.46 23.02 -10.09
N PRO A 223 -14.77 23.01 -10.42
CA PRO A 223 -15.56 21.79 -10.50
C PRO A 223 -14.99 20.71 -11.42
N ALA A 224 -14.22 21.12 -12.43
CA ALA A 224 -13.57 20.21 -13.37
C ALA A 224 -12.19 19.70 -12.89
N SER A 225 -11.65 20.26 -11.80
CA SER A 225 -10.38 19.85 -11.18
C SER A 225 -10.43 20.08 -9.66
N PRO A 226 -11.15 19.21 -8.92
CA PRO A 226 -11.14 19.25 -7.46
C PRO A 226 -9.70 19.09 -6.96
N GLN A 227 -9.28 19.92 -6.01
CA GLN A 227 -7.96 19.78 -5.40
C GLN A 227 -8.05 18.89 -4.18
N THR A 228 -7.46 17.70 -4.28
CA THR A 228 -7.31 16.81 -3.13
C THR A 228 -6.16 17.28 -2.25
N ARG A 229 -6.40 17.36 -0.94
CA ARG A 229 -5.39 17.73 0.07
C ARG A 229 -5.17 16.57 1.03
N ALA A 230 -3.96 16.44 1.53
CA ALA A 230 -3.64 15.41 2.51
C ALA A 230 -4.26 15.78 3.87
N ALA A 231 -4.76 14.78 4.60
CA ALA A 231 -5.34 14.93 5.92
C ALA A 231 -4.62 14.02 6.91
N LEU A 232 -4.43 14.52 8.13
CA LEU A 232 -3.80 13.84 9.24
C LEU A 232 -4.73 13.91 10.46
N GLY A 233 -5.12 12.75 10.98
CA GLY A 233 -6.01 12.62 12.13
C GLY A 233 -5.30 12.01 13.32
N TRP A 234 -5.60 12.51 14.51
CA TRP A 234 -5.26 11.86 15.77
C TRP A 234 -6.54 11.31 16.37
N ILE A 235 -6.50 10.03 16.72
CA ILE A 235 -7.64 9.29 17.25
C ILE A 235 -7.28 8.87 18.67
N ASP A 236 -8.11 9.26 19.62
CA ASP A 236 -8.01 8.83 21.01
C ASP A 236 -8.87 7.58 21.18
N TRP A 237 -8.24 6.48 21.60
CA TRP A 237 -8.91 5.24 21.97
C TRP A 237 -7.99 4.38 22.85
N ASP A 238 -8.50 3.98 24.00
CA ASP A 238 -7.73 3.36 25.09
C ASP A 238 -7.79 1.82 25.12
N GLY A 239 -8.34 1.19 24.08
CA GLY A 239 -8.52 -0.26 24.02
C GLY A 239 -9.81 -0.78 24.65
N THR A 240 -10.69 0.09 25.15
CA THR A 240 -11.95 -0.31 25.77
C THR A 240 -13.07 -0.49 24.74
N GLU A 241 -14.25 -0.89 25.22
CA GLU A 241 -15.48 -0.97 24.40
C GLU A 241 -16.02 0.40 23.96
N THR A 242 -15.40 1.50 24.38
CA THR A 242 -15.79 2.85 23.97
C THR A 242 -15.37 3.13 22.52
N THR A 243 -16.22 3.85 21.79
CA THR A 243 -15.96 4.21 20.40
C THR A 243 -14.75 5.15 20.29
N PRO A 244 -13.80 4.89 19.38
CA PRO A 244 -12.69 5.80 19.10
C PRO A 244 -13.17 7.21 18.77
N VAL A 245 -12.38 8.23 19.12
CA VAL A 245 -12.74 9.64 18.91
C VAL A 245 -11.63 10.38 18.19
N LEU A 246 -11.96 11.07 17.10
CA LEU A 246 -11.04 11.98 16.43
C LEU A 246 -10.79 13.22 17.33
N SER A 247 -9.60 13.32 17.91
CA SER A 247 -9.22 14.39 18.83
C SER A 247 -8.59 15.58 18.13
N ARG A 248 -7.93 15.35 16.99
CA ARG A 248 -7.36 16.41 16.14
C ARG A 248 -7.43 16.01 14.67
N LEU A 249 -7.63 17.01 13.81
CA LEU A 249 -7.55 16.89 12.36
C LEU A 249 -6.76 18.06 11.80
N ASP A 250 -5.69 17.76 11.07
CA ASP A 250 -4.94 18.72 10.29
C ASP A 250 -5.09 18.40 8.81
N VAL A 251 -5.56 19.37 8.02
CA VAL A 251 -5.60 19.26 6.55
C VAL A 251 -4.48 20.12 5.98
N VAL A 252 -3.58 19.48 5.24
CA VAL A 252 -2.45 20.15 4.59
C VAL A 252 -2.97 21.19 3.61
N THR A 253 -2.37 22.39 3.65
CA THR A 253 -2.86 23.52 2.84
C THR A 253 -2.62 23.30 1.35
N TYR A 254 -1.52 22.63 0.99
CA TYR A 254 -1.14 22.38 -0.39
C TYR A 254 -1.76 21.09 -0.92
N PRO A 255 -2.12 21.05 -2.22
CA PRO A 255 -2.56 19.83 -2.87
C PRO A 255 -1.53 18.71 -2.74
N GLY A 256 -2.00 17.50 -2.48
CA GLY A 256 -1.16 16.34 -2.26
C GLY A 256 -1.89 15.24 -1.52
N GLN A 257 -1.23 14.09 -1.38
CA GLN A 257 -1.72 12.93 -0.63
C GLN A 257 -0.56 12.32 0.15
N PHE A 258 -0.84 11.81 1.34
CA PHE A 258 0.07 10.89 2.01
C PHE A 258 -0.08 9.52 1.38
N HIS A 259 1.04 8.89 1.05
CA HIS A 259 1.07 7.54 0.48
C HIS A 259 1.32 6.47 1.54
N THR A 260 2.07 6.80 2.59
CA THR A 260 2.52 5.84 3.61
C THR A 260 2.75 6.57 4.92
N ILE A 261 2.57 5.87 6.04
CA ILE A 261 3.09 6.24 7.37
C ILE A 261 4.17 5.20 7.70
N SER A 262 5.29 5.62 8.28
CA SER A 262 6.31 4.68 8.74
C SER A 262 6.68 4.94 10.19
N THR A 263 6.77 3.85 10.96
CA THR A 263 7.20 3.90 12.35
C THR A 263 8.73 3.81 12.42
N LEU A 264 9.36 4.81 13.04
CA LEU A 264 10.79 4.79 13.37
C LEU A 264 10.97 4.55 14.88
N PRO A 265 12.15 4.07 15.30
CA PRO A 265 12.51 3.99 16.72
C PRO A 265 12.38 5.32 17.48
N THR A 266 12.38 6.46 16.77
CA THR A 266 12.26 7.81 17.32
C THR A 266 10.86 8.44 17.19
N GLY A 267 9.88 7.73 16.61
CA GLY A 267 8.51 8.24 16.36
C GLY A 267 8.00 7.92 14.95
N LEU A 268 6.82 8.45 14.59
CA LEU A 268 6.22 8.28 13.25
C LEU A 268 6.76 9.32 12.26
N VAL A 269 6.96 8.93 11.00
CA VAL A 269 7.27 9.82 9.85
C VAL A 269 6.27 9.61 8.73
#